data_AF-U2PSP8-F1
#
_entry.id   AF-U2PSP8-F1
#
_cell.length_a   1.000
_cell.length_b   1.000
_cell.length_c   1.000
_cell.angle_alpha   90.00
_cell.angle_beta   90.00
_cell.angle_gamma   90.00
#
_symmetry.space_group_name_H-M   'P 1'
#
loop_
_entity.id
_entity.type
_entity.pdbx_description
1 polymer ?
#
loop_
_entity_poly.entity_id
_entity_poly.type
_entity_poly.pdbx_seq_one_letter_code
_entity_poly.pdbx_strand_id
1 'polypeptide(L)'
;MFGFDKMFDFNCDGHLDSFERAAQFQFMDAMMKHEETDSFDEDEEEDVFADAGLDYDELEFMDPDERREVLEDAGLDPDAFDF
;
A
#
# COMPACT_ATOMS: atom_id res chain seq x y z
N MET A 1 -32.66 7.37 4.75
CA MET A 1 -31.56 6.48 5.18
C MET A 1 -30.82 6.06 3.92
N PHE A 2 -29.59 6.55 3.72
CA PHE A 2 -28.72 6.05 2.65
C PHE A 2 -28.12 4.74 3.16
N GLY A 3 -28.72 3.62 2.80
CA GLY A 3 -28.20 2.29 3.11
C GLY A 3 -27.11 1.93 2.12
N PHE A 4 -25.97 1.47 2.63
CA PHE A 4 -24.83 0.98 1.85
C PHE A 4 -25.24 -0.04 0.77
N ASP A 5 -26.27 -0.84 1.05
CA ASP A 5 -26.86 -1.81 0.11
C ASP A 5 -27.39 -1.19 -1.19
N LYS A 6 -27.89 0.06 -1.16
CA LYS A 6 -28.39 0.74 -2.37
C LYS A 6 -27.29 1.12 -3.36
N MET A 7 -26.03 1.12 -2.94
CA MET A 7 -24.91 1.39 -3.84
C MET A 7 -24.56 0.19 -4.73
N PHE A 8 -24.95 -1.02 -4.31
CA PHE A 8 -24.63 -2.28 -4.98
C PHE A 8 -25.86 -2.94 -5.65
N ASP A 9 -27.06 -2.45 -5.35
CA ASP A 9 -28.31 -2.76 -6.04
C ASP A 9 -28.34 -2.08 -7.42
N PHE A 10 -27.67 -2.69 -8.41
CA PHE A 10 -27.49 -2.14 -9.76
C PHE A 10 -28.80 -2.17 -10.54
N ASN A 11 -29.62 -3.19 -10.29
CA ASN A 11 -30.91 -3.35 -10.95
C ASN A 11 -32.04 -2.55 -10.25
N CYS A 12 -31.77 -1.93 -9.10
CA CYS A 12 -32.70 -1.15 -8.28
C CYS A 12 -33.95 -1.94 -7.86
N ASP A 13 -33.83 -3.25 -7.72
CA ASP A 13 -34.93 -4.12 -7.31
C ASP A 13 -35.15 -4.12 -5.78
N GLY A 14 -34.25 -3.46 -5.03
CA GLY A 14 -34.30 -3.35 -3.58
C GLY A 14 -33.80 -4.61 -2.85
N HIS A 15 -33.32 -5.60 -3.58
CA HIS A 15 -32.62 -6.77 -3.10
C HIS A 15 -31.16 -6.73 -3.57
N LEU A 16 -30.34 -7.59 -2.97
CA LEU A 16 -28.98 -7.82 -3.46
C LEU A 16 -28.93 -9.25 -3.94
N ASP A 17 -28.81 -9.42 -5.26
CA ASP A 17 -28.55 -10.71 -5.86
C ASP A 17 -27.20 -11.26 -5.38
N SER A 18 -26.98 -12.58 -5.54
CA SER A 18 -25.72 -13.23 -5.15
C SER A 18 -24.48 -12.55 -5.74
N PHE A 19 -24.60 -11.96 -6.93
CA PHE A 19 -23.53 -11.22 -7.59
C PHE A 19 -23.33 -9.82 -6.96
N GLU A 20 -24.40 -9.07 -6.71
CA GLU A 20 -24.35 -7.74 -6.09
C GLU A 20 -23.81 -7.81 -4.66
N ARG A 21 -24.23 -8.85 -3.92
CA ARG A 21 -23.70 -9.15 -2.58
C ARG A 21 -22.24 -9.55 -2.60
N ALA A 22 -21.79 -10.27 -3.64
CA ALA A 22 -20.38 -10.59 -3.81
C ALA A 22 -19.55 -9.33 -4.08
N ALA A 23 -20.06 -8.39 -4.88
CA ALA A 23 -19.40 -7.09 -5.11
C ALA A 23 -19.32 -6.26 -3.83
N GLN A 24 -20.38 -6.22 -3.02
CA GLN A 24 -20.37 -5.59 -1.70
C GLN A 24 -19.34 -6.23 -0.77
N PHE A 25 -19.29 -7.56 -0.73
CA PHE A 25 -18.33 -8.31 0.09
C PHE A 25 -16.90 -8.06 -0.37
N GLN A 26 -16.65 -8.03 -1.68
CA GLN A 26 -15.33 -7.72 -2.23
C GLN A 26 -14.90 -6.28 -1.88
N PHE A 27 -15.82 -5.32 -1.91
CA PHE A 27 -15.52 -3.95 -1.51
C PHE A 27 -15.22 -3.83 -0.01
N MET A 28 -16.01 -4.50 0.84
CA MET A 28 -15.75 -4.57 2.29
C MET A 28 -14.47 -5.32 2.61
N ASP A 29 -14.19 -6.44 1.94
CA ASP A 29 -12.98 -7.24 2.08
C ASP A 29 -11.75 -6.48 1.59
N ALA A 30 -11.85 -5.72 0.51
CA ALA A 30 -10.79 -4.84 0.04
C ALA A 30 -10.52 -3.69 1.03
N MET A 31 -11.56 -3.08 1.59
CA MET A 31 -11.42 -2.04 2.61
C MET A 31 -10.83 -2.59 3.91
N MET A 32 -11.32 -3.76 4.37
CA MET A 32 -10.81 -4.47 5.55
C MET A 32 -9.39 -5.00 5.37
N LYS A 33 -9.03 -5.46 4.17
CA LYS A 33 -7.65 -5.84 3.89
C LYS A 33 -6.76 -4.61 3.89
N HIS A 34 -7.17 -3.50 3.29
CA HIS A 34 -6.33 -2.29 3.27
C HIS A 34 -6.11 -1.66 4.66
N GLU A 35 -6.96 -1.96 5.65
CA GLU A 35 -6.76 -1.58 7.06
C GLU A 35 -6.00 -2.65 7.90
N GLU A 36 -5.84 -3.88 7.38
CA GLU A 36 -5.07 -4.99 7.99
C GLU A 36 -3.72 -5.26 7.27
N THR A 37 -3.40 -4.59 6.16
CA THR A 37 -2.07 -4.65 5.52
C THR A 37 -1.17 -3.46 5.88
N ASP A 38 -1.57 -2.65 6.84
CA ASP A 38 -0.71 -1.64 7.49
C ASP A 38 0.02 -2.23 8.72
N SER A 39 0.07 -3.56 8.78
CA SER A 39 0.87 -4.32 9.75
C SER A 39 1.82 -5.26 9.01
N PHE A 40 2.62 -4.71 8.09
CA PHE A 40 3.96 -5.25 7.82
C PHE A 40 4.88 -4.79 8.98
N ASP A 41 4.66 -5.40 10.14
CA ASP A 41 5.60 -5.40 11.26
C ASP A 41 6.75 -6.34 10.86
N GLU A 42 7.68 -5.83 10.05
CA GLU A 42 9.12 -6.20 10.04
C GLU A 42 9.99 -5.33 9.10
N ASP A 43 9.44 -4.35 8.36
CA ASP A 43 10.22 -3.48 7.46
C ASP A 43 10.03 -1.98 7.77
N GLU A 44 10.36 -1.54 8.99
CA GLU A 44 10.54 -0.11 9.27
C GLU A 44 11.70 0.50 8.44
N GLU A 45 12.48 -0.33 7.74
CA GLU A 45 13.52 0.09 6.81
C GLU A 45 13.07 0.14 5.34
N GLU A 46 12.03 -0.59 4.89
CA GLU A 46 11.56 -0.53 3.49
C GLU A 46 10.60 0.63 3.25
N ASP A 47 9.80 0.99 4.27
CA ASP A 47 8.88 2.13 4.16
C ASP A 47 9.62 3.47 4.15
N VAL A 48 10.86 3.52 4.65
CA VAL A 48 11.70 4.73 4.62
C VAL A 48 12.20 5.03 3.20
N PHE A 49 12.52 3.99 2.42
CA PHE A 49 12.88 4.15 1.02
C PHE A 49 11.67 4.57 0.20
N ALA A 50 10.50 3.99 0.46
CA ALA A 50 9.25 4.42 -0.17
C ALA A 50 8.86 5.87 0.17
N ASP A 51 9.02 6.31 1.42
CA ASP A 51 8.80 7.71 1.85
C ASP A 51 9.80 8.68 1.20
N ALA A 52 11.05 8.23 1.03
CA ALA A 52 12.10 8.94 0.31
C ALA A 52 11.95 8.89 -1.23
N GLY A 53 11.05 8.04 -1.76
CA GLY A 53 10.91 7.80 -3.20
C GLY A 53 12.09 7.07 -3.83
N LEU A 54 12.74 6.20 -3.07
CA LEU A 54 13.89 5.38 -3.46
C LEU A 54 13.46 3.92 -3.61
N ASP A 55 13.96 3.26 -4.66
CA ASP A 55 13.78 1.82 -4.85
C ASP A 55 15.03 1.08 -4.34
N TYR A 56 14.87 0.12 -3.42
CA TYR A 56 15.98 -0.66 -2.86
C TYR A 56 16.79 -1.39 -3.95
N ASP A 57 16.10 -1.98 -4.93
CA ASP A 57 16.72 -2.61 -6.09
C ASP A 57 17.60 -1.60 -6.86
N GLU A 58 17.16 -0.35 -7.01
CA GLU A 58 17.93 0.68 -7.71
C GLU A 58 19.19 1.10 -6.92
N LEU A 59 19.07 1.23 -5.59
CA LEU A 59 20.19 1.54 -4.70
C LEU A 59 21.27 0.44 -4.70
N GLU A 60 20.91 -0.84 -4.87
CA GLU A 60 21.85 -1.96 -5.01
C GLU A 60 22.63 -1.90 -6.35
N PHE A 61 22.02 -1.35 -7.41
CA PHE A 61 22.66 -1.20 -8.72
C PHE A 61 23.48 0.10 -8.89
N MET A 62 23.32 1.08 -7.99
CA MET A 62 24.06 2.35 -8.00
C MET A 62 25.49 2.21 -7.48
N ASP A 63 26.37 3.11 -7.94
CA ASP A 63 27.72 3.23 -7.36
C ASP A 63 27.64 3.69 -5.89
N PRO A 64 28.53 3.24 -5.00
CA PRO A 64 28.44 3.53 -3.56
C PRO A 64 28.54 5.02 -3.22
N ASP A 65 29.20 5.82 -4.06
CA ASP A 65 29.26 7.28 -3.90
C ASP A 65 27.92 7.95 -4.30
N GLU A 66 27.25 7.45 -5.35
CA GLU A 66 25.94 7.93 -5.81
C GLU A 66 24.82 7.51 -4.85
N ARG A 67 24.84 6.25 -4.41
CA ARG A 67 23.95 5.73 -3.36
C ARG A 67 24.02 6.58 -2.09
N ARG A 68 25.23 6.93 -1.65
CA ARG A 68 25.43 7.79 -0.47
C ARG A 68 24.81 9.18 -0.66
N GLU A 69 24.99 9.79 -1.83
CA GLU A 69 24.41 11.09 -2.15
C GLU A 69 22.87 11.05 -2.13
N VAL A 70 22.29 10.00 -2.71
CA VAL A 70 20.83 9.79 -2.76
C VAL A 70 20.24 9.56 -1.38
N LEU A 71 20.92 8.77 -0.53
CA LEU A 71 20.50 8.55 0.86
C LEU A 71 20.61 9.83 1.70
N GLU A 72 21.70 10.61 1.55
CA GLU A 72 21.85 11.89 2.24
C GLU A 72 20.79 12.92 1.80
N ASP A 73 20.42 12.97 0.51
CA ASP A 73 19.35 13.84 -0.01
C ASP A 73 17.97 13.47 0.56
N ALA A 74 17.74 12.16 0.73
CA ALA A 74 16.57 11.61 1.41
C ALA A 74 16.59 11.80 2.95
N GLY A 75 17.70 12.24 3.53
CA GLY A 75 17.86 12.38 4.98
C GLY A 75 18.11 11.05 5.72
N LEU A 76 18.54 10.03 4.98
CA LEU A 76 18.89 8.69 5.45
C LEU A 76 20.39 8.57 5.70
N ASP A 77 20.77 7.77 6.69
CA ASP A 77 22.18 7.49 6.98
C ASP A 77 22.71 6.40 6.03
N PRO A 78 23.65 6.71 5.12
CA PRO A 78 24.21 5.74 4.19
C PRO A 78 24.94 4.57 4.87
N ASP A 79 25.39 4.73 6.12
CA ASP A 79 26.07 3.69 6.89
C ASP A 79 25.09 2.81 7.69
N ALA A 80 23.79 3.15 7.71
CA ALA A 80 22.76 2.32 8.35
C ALA A 80 22.38 1.09 7.50
N PHE A 81 22.66 1.13 6.20
CA PHE A 81 22.24 0.12 5.25
C PHE A 81 23.45 -0.59 4.61
N ASP A 82 23.45 -1.92 4.61
CA ASP A 82 24.48 -2.75 4.00
C ASP A 82 23.98 -3.29 2.65
N PHE A 83 24.18 -2.51 1.58
CA PHE A 83 23.95 -2.94 0.19
C PHE A 83 25.27 -3.33 -0.50
#